data_AF-A0A845WTJ1-F1
#
_entry.id   AF-A0A845WTJ1-F1
#
_cell.length_a   1.000
_cell.length_b   1.000
_cell.length_c   1.000
_cell.angle_alpha   90.00
_cell.angle_beta   90.00
_cell.angle_gamma   90.00
#
_symmetry.space_group_name_H-M   'P 1'
#
loop_
_entity.id
_entity.type
_entity.pdbx_description
1 polymer ?
#
loop_
_entity_poly.entity_id
_entity_poly.type
_entity_poly.pdbx_seq_one_letter_code
_entity_poly.pdbx_strand_id
1 'polypeptide(L)'
;GLFQKDIAKILIDSNFPQVQSTQAVQQLLKIDPLTNSDFPTWEEHHLITLLQELYRLGKGYFGNTNFAQGVSDILQDMPAQEQTQFINWLNNSDLGQLWQ
;
A
#
# COMPACT_ATOMS: atom_id res chain seq x y z
N GLY A 1 -11.89 10.22 6.36
CA GLY A 1 -12.56 9.25 7.27
C GLY A 1 -11.61 8.81 8.37
N LEU A 2 -12.07 8.04 9.37
CA LEU A 2 -11.21 7.51 10.45
C LEU A 2 -10.08 6.63 9.88
N PHE A 3 -10.41 5.76 8.92
CA PHE A 3 -9.44 4.92 8.22
C PHE A 3 -8.26 5.70 7.61
N GLN A 4 -8.55 6.81 6.91
CA GLN A 4 -7.52 7.68 6.33
C GLN A 4 -6.63 8.34 7.40
N LYS A 5 -7.21 8.70 8.55
CA LYS A 5 -6.43 9.27 9.67
C LYS A 5 -5.50 8.23 10.26
N ASP A 6 -5.93 6.97 10.36
CA ASP A 6 -5.12 5.89 10.88
C ASP A 6 -3.99 5.50 9.92
N ILE A 7 -4.24 5.50 8.60
CA ILE A 7 -3.17 5.37 7.59
C ILE A 7 -2.14 6.49 7.76
N ALA A 8 -2.59 7.75 7.90
CA ALA A 8 -1.68 8.87 8.09
C ALA A 8 -0.86 8.75 9.37
N LYS A 9 -1.47 8.28 10.45
CA LYS A 9 -0.77 8.02 11.70
C LYS A 9 0.33 6.98 11.52
N ILE A 10 0.04 5.86 10.84
CA ILE A 10 1.02 4.80 10.58
C ILE A 10 2.20 5.33 9.76
N LEU A 11 1.93 6.01 8.66
CA LEU A 11 2.99 6.54 7.77
C LEU A 11 3.90 7.54 8.50
N ILE A 12 3.33 8.40 9.35
CA ILE A 12 4.08 9.37 10.15
C ILE A 12 4.89 8.65 11.25
N ASP A 13 4.26 7.76 12.01
CA ASP A 13 4.90 7.05 13.13
C ASP A 13 6.03 6.11 12.64
N SER A 14 5.90 5.56 11.43
CA SER A 14 6.92 4.75 10.76
C SER A 14 7.99 5.58 10.01
N ASN A 15 8.00 6.90 10.14
CA ASN A 15 8.97 7.83 9.53
C ASN A 15 9.12 7.68 8.01
N PHE A 16 8.03 7.45 7.29
CA PHE A 16 8.10 7.31 5.84
C PHE A 16 8.62 8.61 5.17
N PRO A 17 9.47 8.49 4.14
CA PRO A 17 9.97 9.65 3.40
C PRO A 17 8.83 10.48 2.83
N GLN A 18 8.95 11.81 2.97
CA GLN A 18 8.06 12.81 2.38
C GLN A 18 6.59 12.76 2.85
N VAL A 19 6.26 11.98 3.88
CA VAL A 19 4.90 11.88 4.46
C VAL A 19 4.87 12.17 5.96
N GLN A 20 5.68 13.12 6.41
CA GLN A 20 5.84 13.51 7.81
C GLN A 20 4.69 14.39 8.36
N SER A 21 3.65 14.64 7.56
CA SER A 21 2.48 15.40 7.98
C SER A 21 1.19 14.80 7.44
N THR A 22 0.08 15.03 8.15
CA THR A 22 -1.24 14.56 7.71
C THR A 22 -1.60 15.12 6.33
N GLN A 23 -1.18 16.35 6.02
CA GLN A 23 -1.42 16.95 4.70
C GLN A 23 -0.64 16.23 3.60
N ALA A 24 0.64 15.89 3.84
CA ALA A 24 1.45 15.15 2.89
C ALA A 24 0.88 13.76 2.60
N VAL A 25 0.39 13.05 3.64
CA VAL A 25 -0.32 11.78 3.45
C VAL A 25 -1.60 11.95 2.63
N GLN A 26 -2.37 13.00 2.89
CA GLN A 26 -3.60 13.27 2.12
C GLN A 26 -3.31 13.56 0.64
N GLN A 27 -2.18 14.20 0.34
CA GLN A 27 -1.75 14.40 -1.03
C GLN A 27 -1.35 13.08 -1.66
N LEU A 28 -0.51 12.28 -0.99
CA LEU A 28 -0.10 10.96 -1.45
C LEU A 28 -1.31 10.06 -1.82
N LEU A 29 -2.33 10.00 -0.95
CA LEU A 29 -3.52 9.18 -1.17
C LEU A 29 -4.41 9.65 -2.34
N LYS A 30 -4.12 10.81 -2.93
CA LYS A 30 -4.81 11.36 -4.10
C LYS A 30 -3.99 11.23 -5.38
N ILE A 31 -2.72 10.85 -5.29
CA ILE A 31 -1.86 10.63 -6.44
C ILE A 31 -2.31 9.34 -7.11
N ASP A 32 -2.57 9.40 -8.41
CA ASP A 32 -2.68 8.20 -9.24
C ASP A 32 -1.25 7.71 -9.55
N PRO A 33 -0.83 6.55 -8.99
CA PRO A 33 0.51 6.01 -9.19
C PRO A 33 0.77 5.55 -10.63
N LEU A 34 -0.27 5.27 -11.42
CA LEU A 34 -0.13 4.81 -12.81
C LEU A 34 0.14 5.96 -13.78
N THR A 35 -0.23 7.19 -13.40
CA THR A 35 -0.08 8.37 -14.28
C THR A 35 0.93 9.40 -13.77
N ASN A 36 1.30 9.37 -12.48
CA ASN A 36 2.18 10.37 -11.89
C ASN A 36 3.50 9.77 -11.42
N SER A 37 4.59 10.41 -11.84
CA SER A 37 5.96 10.06 -11.45
C SER A 37 6.37 10.60 -10.07
N ASP A 38 5.53 11.44 -9.44
CA ASP A 38 5.81 12.10 -8.16
C ASP A 38 5.51 11.21 -6.96
N PHE A 39 5.91 9.93 -7.04
CA PHE A 39 5.91 9.06 -5.87
C PHE A 39 7.17 9.31 -5.03
N PRO A 40 7.07 9.33 -3.70
CA PRO A 40 8.25 9.47 -2.85
C PRO A 40 9.25 8.35 -3.14
N THR A 41 10.54 8.60 -2.92
CA THR A 41 11.63 7.62 -3.11
C THR A 41 11.60 6.55 -2.00
N TRP A 42 10.57 5.73 -2.00
CA TRP A 42 10.39 4.64 -1.05
C TRP A 42 11.27 3.45 -1.44
N GLU A 43 12.04 3.00 -0.46
CA GLU A 43 12.73 1.72 -0.54
C GLU A 43 11.78 0.56 -0.24
N GLU A 44 12.20 -0.66 -0.60
CA GLU A 44 11.41 -1.89 -0.45
C GLU A 44 10.85 -2.09 0.97
N HIS A 45 11.64 -1.81 2.01
CA HIS A 45 11.19 -1.96 3.40
C HIS A 45 10.00 -1.05 3.76
N HIS A 46 9.89 0.12 3.12
CA HIS A 46 8.73 0.99 3.27
C HIS A 46 7.49 0.37 2.63
N LEU A 47 7.61 -0.21 1.43
CA LEU A 47 6.51 -0.92 0.78
C LEU A 47 6.03 -2.11 1.61
N ILE A 48 6.97 -2.88 2.15
CA ILE A 48 6.67 -4.02 3.02
C ILE A 48 5.89 -3.56 4.26
N THR A 49 6.41 -2.54 4.95
CA THR A 49 5.77 -1.98 6.16
C THR A 49 4.38 -1.44 5.86
N LEU A 50 4.21 -0.73 4.73
CA LEU A 50 2.92 -0.18 4.33
C LEU A 50 1.88 -1.27 4.10
N LEU A 51 2.21 -2.29 3.30
CA LEU A 51 1.30 -3.38 2.99
C LEU A 51 0.96 -4.21 4.24
N GLN A 52 1.91 -4.42 5.14
CA GLN A 52 1.67 -5.10 6.41
C GLN A 52 0.66 -4.32 7.28
N GLU A 53 0.88 -3.02 7.43
CA GLU A 53 0.02 -2.17 8.25
C GLU A 53 -1.35 -1.93 7.63
N LEU A 54 -1.44 -1.81 6.29
CA LEU A 54 -2.71 -1.74 5.58
C LEU A 54 -3.52 -3.02 5.76
N TYR A 55 -2.89 -4.19 5.71
CA TYR A 55 -3.57 -5.45 5.97
C TYR A 55 -4.13 -5.49 7.40
N ARG A 56 -3.31 -5.12 8.38
CA ARG A 56 -3.70 -5.07 9.81
C ARG A 56 -4.86 -4.10 10.03
N LEU A 57 -4.77 -2.90 9.46
CA LEU A 57 -5.78 -1.86 9.58
C LEU A 57 -7.08 -2.26 8.88
N GLY A 58 -6.98 -2.72 7.63
CA GLY A 58 -8.11 -3.20 6.83
C GLY A 58 -8.86 -4.32 7.54
N LYS A 59 -8.14 -5.32 8.06
CA LYS A 59 -8.75 -6.40 8.86
C LYS A 59 -9.49 -5.87 10.09
N GLY A 60 -8.91 -4.88 10.79
CA GLY A 60 -9.54 -4.25 11.95
C GLY A 60 -10.83 -3.50 11.60
N TYR A 61 -10.87 -2.84 10.44
CA TYR A 61 -12.02 -2.05 10.00
C TYR A 61 -13.12 -2.88 9.34
N PHE A 62 -12.76 -3.86 8.51
CA PHE A 62 -13.69 -4.65 7.71
C PHE A 62 -14.08 -5.98 8.38
N GLY A 63 -13.36 -6.39 9.44
CA GLY A 63 -13.61 -7.64 10.16
C GLY A 63 -13.23 -8.91 9.39
N ASN A 64 -12.68 -8.77 8.18
CA ASN A 64 -12.25 -9.86 7.31
C ASN A 64 -11.04 -9.43 6.46
N THR A 65 -10.51 -10.34 5.65
CA THR A 65 -9.33 -10.13 4.81
C THR A 65 -9.64 -10.37 3.32
N ASN A 66 -10.92 -10.33 2.93
CA ASN A 66 -11.36 -10.59 1.56
C ASN A 66 -10.82 -9.55 0.58
N PHE A 67 -10.52 -8.33 1.06
CA PHE A 67 -9.87 -7.29 0.26
C PHE A 67 -8.49 -7.71 -0.26
N ALA A 68 -7.80 -8.61 0.46
CA ALA A 68 -6.47 -9.07 0.08
C ALA A 68 -6.54 -10.11 -1.06
N GLN A 69 -7.61 -10.90 -1.13
CA GLN A 69 -7.83 -11.89 -2.20
C GLN A 69 -8.11 -11.24 -3.56
N GLY A 70 -8.59 -9.98 -3.57
CA GLY A 70 -8.89 -9.22 -4.78
C GLY A 70 -7.70 -8.45 -5.37
N VAL A 71 -6.47 -8.63 -4.87
CA VAL A 71 -5.31 -7.87 -5.35
C VAL A 71 -5.08 -8.07 -6.85
N SER A 72 -5.19 -9.31 -7.35
CA SER A 72 -5.03 -9.60 -8.78
C SER A 72 -6.07 -8.87 -9.64
N ASP A 73 -7.29 -8.71 -9.14
CA ASP A 73 -8.37 -8.01 -9.83
C ASP A 73 -8.15 -6.49 -9.82
N ILE A 74 -7.63 -5.94 -8.72
CA ILE A 74 -7.30 -4.51 -8.58
C ILE A 74 -6.15 -4.11 -9.51
N LEU A 75 -5.19 -5.01 -9.74
CA LEU A 75 -4.02 -4.75 -10.58
C LEU A 75 -4.28 -4.93 -12.09
N GLN A 76 -5.51 -5.22 -12.51
CA GLN A 76 -5.83 -5.43 -13.94
C GLN A 76 -5.59 -4.19 -14.81
N ASP A 77 -5.63 -3.00 -14.22
CA ASP A 77 -5.35 -1.73 -14.91
C ASP A 77 -3.85 -1.51 -15.17
N MET A 78 -2.98 -2.30 -14.53
CA MET A 78 -1.53 -2.23 -14.71
C MET A 78 -1.10 -3.00 -15.99
N PRO A 79 -0.08 -2.54 -16.73
CA PRO A 79 0.47 -3.32 -17.83
C PRO A 79 0.87 -4.73 -17.39
N ALA A 80 0.53 -5.76 -18.18
CA ALA A 80 0.70 -7.17 -17.80
C ALA A 80 2.14 -7.52 -17.35
N GLN A 81 3.15 -6.87 -17.92
CA GLN A 81 4.55 -7.05 -17.54
C GLN A 81 4.83 -6.53 -16.12
N GLU A 82 4.35 -5.33 -15.80
CA GLU A 82 4.52 -4.71 -14.47
C GLU A 82 3.70 -5.47 -13.42
N GLN A 83 2.47 -5.89 -13.77
CA GLN A 83 1.64 -6.73 -12.91
C GLN A 83 2.37 -8.03 -12.54
N THR A 84 2.95 -8.72 -13.53
CA THR A 84 3.69 -9.97 -13.31
C THR A 84 4.90 -9.74 -12.40
N GLN A 85 5.64 -8.63 -12.62
CA GLN A 85 6.78 -8.28 -11.78
C GLN A 85 6.35 -8.02 -10.33
N PHE A 86 5.29 -7.24 -10.12
CA PHE A 86 4.76 -6.94 -8.80
C PHE A 86 4.28 -8.19 -8.06
N ILE A 87 3.51 -9.06 -8.72
CA ILE A 87 3.01 -10.31 -8.11
C ILE A 87 4.17 -11.24 -7.75
N ASN A 88 5.18 -11.35 -8.62
CA ASN A 88 6.37 -12.16 -8.31
C ASN A 88 7.14 -11.59 -7.12
N TRP A 89 7.32 -10.26 -7.05
CA TRP A 89 7.93 -9.60 -5.90
C TRP A 89 7.12 -9.86 -4.61
N LEU A 90 5.80 -9.67 -4.67
CA LEU A 90 4.91 -9.86 -3.53
C LEU A 90 4.98 -11.31 -3.01
N ASN A 91 4.95 -12.29 -3.91
CA ASN A 91 5.04 -13.72 -3.58
C ASN A 91 6.40 -14.11 -2.98
N ASN A 92 7.48 -13.41 -3.34
CA ASN A 92 8.82 -13.64 -2.79
C ASN A 92 9.06 -12.89 -1.46
N SER A 93 8.19 -11.93 -1.12
CA SER A 93 8.25 -11.21 0.14
C SER A 93 7.52 -11.96 1.26
N ASP A 94 7.80 -11.62 2.51
CA ASP A 94 7.07 -12.15 3.69
C ASP A 94 5.56 -11.81 3.67
N LEU A 95 5.14 -10.91 2.76
CA LEU A 95 3.75 -10.50 2.58
C LEU A 95 2.95 -11.42 1.66
N GLY A 96 3.59 -12.29 0.89
CA GLY A 96 2.92 -13.16 -0.07
C GLY A 96 1.82 -13.99 0.58
N GLN A 97 2.06 -14.54 1.78
CA GLN A 97 1.04 -15.30 2.53
C GLN A 97 -0.11 -14.44 3.06
N LEU A 98 0.09 -13.13 3.23
CA LEU A 98 -0.93 -12.21 3.72
C LEU A 98 -1.84 -11.73 2.60
N TRP A 99 -1.29 -11.55 1.40
CA TRP A 99 -1.96 -10.94 0.25
C TRP A 99 -2.33 -11.93 -0.88
N GLN A 100 -2.37 -13.22 -0.56
CA GLN A 100 -2.92 -14.31 -1.37
C GLN A 100 -4.31 -14.71 -0.87
#